data_AF-A0A528FGC1-F1
#
_entry.id   AF-A0A528FGC1-F1
#
_cell.length_a   1.000
_cell.length_b   1.000
_cell.length_c   1.000
_cell.angle_alpha   90.00
_cell.angle_beta   90.00
_cell.angle_gamma   90.00
#
_symmetry.space_group_name_H-M   'P 1'
#
loop_
_entity.id
_entity.type
_entity.pdbx_description
1 polymer ?
#
loop_
_entity_poly.entity_id
_entity_poly.type
_entity_poly.pdbx_seq_one_letter_code
_entity_poly.pdbx_strand_id
1 'polypeptide(L)'
;MNDARSPLQTIAIYLGALLILVWSGGPFLWQFSTSFQLDKALTSGSPSLIPAPFTLEHYYNAFIEKQLHRYVWNSLVVSLATTFLCLFVGSLAAFALSRLNVKGRFGILMVILSVSMFPQIALVGPLYLVATNLGLLDTYTALIITYLALGLPLVTWVLFGFFETLPREIDEAARMDGVS
;
A
#
# COMPACT_ATOMS: atom_id res chain seq x y z
N MET A 1 13.64 -32.40 -11.39
CA MET A 1 12.51 -32.91 -12.20
C MET A 1 12.17 -31.82 -13.19
N ASN A 2 12.77 -31.85 -14.38
CA ASN A 2 12.59 -30.83 -15.41
C ASN A 2 11.32 -31.17 -16.20
N ASP A 3 10.19 -30.59 -15.82
CA ASP A 3 9.04 -30.50 -16.71
C ASP A 3 9.40 -29.54 -17.84
N ALA A 4 10.00 -30.07 -18.90
CA ALA A 4 10.26 -29.32 -20.13
C ALA A 4 8.90 -28.94 -20.73
N ARG A 5 8.42 -27.73 -20.39
CA ARG A 5 7.17 -27.17 -20.90
C ARG A 5 7.17 -27.26 -22.43
N SER A 6 6.05 -27.69 -23.00
CA SER A 6 5.97 -27.77 -24.46
C SER A 6 6.15 -26.37 -25.07
N PRO A 7 6.70 -26.24 -26.29
CA PRO A 7 6.90 -24.94 -26.93
C PRO A 7 5.57 -24.17 -27.07
N LEU A 8 4.46 -24.89 -27.25
CA LEU A 8 3.11 -24.33 -27.32
C LEU A 8 2.65 -23.73 -25.98
N GLN A 9 2.92 -24.40 -24.85
CA GLN A 9 2.63 -23.86 -23.52
C GLN A 9 3.43 -22.59 -23.25
N THR A 10 4.70 -22.56 -23.66
CA THR A 10 5.57 -21.40 -23.49
C THR A 10 5.07 -20.20 -24.30
N ILE A 11 4.68 -20.41 -25.56
CA ILE A 11 4.08 -19.36 -26.40
C ILE A 11 2.77 -18.85 -25.80
N ALA A 12 1.89 -19.74 -25.33
CA ALA A 12 0.63 -19.35 -24.69
C ALA A 12 0.85 -18.51 -23.43
N ILE A 13 1.84 -18.86 -22.59
CA ILE A 13 2.21 -18.08 -21.41
C ILE A 13 2.69 -16.68 -21.82
N TYR A 14 3.57 -16.56 -22.82
CA TYR A 14 4.07 -15.26 -23.25
C TYR A 14 2.98 -14.38 -23.88
N LEU A 15 2.10 -14.96 -24.70
CA LEU A 15 0.95 -14.23 -25.26
C LEU A 15 -0.01 -13.77 -24.17
N GLY A 16 -0.30 -14.63 -23.20
CA GLY A 16 -1.11 -14.27 -22.03
C GLY A 16 -0.48 -13.16 -21.20
N ALA A 17 0.83 -13.26 -20.93
CA ALA A 17 1.57 -12.23 -20.20
C ALA A 17 1.58 -10.90 -20.95
N LEU A 18 1.76 -10.91 -22.27
CA LEU A 18 1.71 -9.71 -23.11
C LEU A 18 0.32 -9.06 -23.07
N LEU A 19 -0.74 -9.86 -23.16
CA LEU A 19 -2.13 -9.37 -23.08
C LEU A 19 -2.38 -8.68 -21.73
N ILE A 20 -1.98 -9.31 -20.63
CA ILE A 20 -2.10 -8.74 -19.28
C ILE A 20 -1.31 -7.43 -19.18
N LEU A 21 -0.09 -7.40 -19.70
CA LEU A 21 0.76 -6.22 -19.67
C LEU A 21 0.13 -5.05 -20.45
N VAL A 22 -0.38 -5.30 -21.66
CA VAL A 22 -1.02 -4.25 -22.46
C VAL A 22 -2.32 -3.79 -21.83
N TRP A 23 -3.13 -4.71 -21.31
CA TRP A 23 -4.40 -4.39 -20.66
C TRP A 23 -4.20 -3.56 -19.37
N SER A 24 -3.29 -3.98 -18.50
CA SER A 24 -3.01 -3.29 -17.24
C SER A 24 -2.16 -2.03 -17.43
N GLY A 25 -1.22 -2.03 -18.39
CA GLY A 25 -0.33 -0.91 -18.68
C GLY A 25 -0.93 0.18 -19.57
N GLY A 26 -1.90 -0.17 -20.42
CA GLY A 26 -2.55 0.74 -21.36
C GLY A 26 -3.08 2.03 -20.72
N PRO A 27 -3.85 1.97 -19.62
CA PRO A 27 -4.32 3.17 -18.92
C PRO A 27 -3.18 4.06 -18.39
N PHE A 28 -2.05 3.49 -17.97
CA PHE A 28 -0.89 4.27 -17.51
C PHE A 28 -0.17 4.95 -18.68
N LEU A 29 -0.04 4.26 -19.81
CA LEU A 29 0.50 4.85 -21.04
C LEU A 29 -0.39 5.99 -21.53
N TRP A 30 -1.71 5.80 -21.44
CA TRP A 30 -2.68 6.84 -21.74
C TRP A 30 -2.51 8.05 -20.83
N GLN A 31 -2.50 7.84 -19.50
CA GLN A 31 -2.30 8.90 -18.51
C GLN A 31 -0.98 9.64 -18.69
N PHE A 32 0.08 8.92 -19.07
CA PHE A 32 1.38 9.51 -19.36
C PHE A 32 1.39 10.32 -20.65
N SER A 33 0.64 9.90 -21.68
CA SER A 33 0.52 10.69 -22.91
C SER A 33 -0.29 11.97 -22.67
N THR A 34 -1.43 11.86 -21.98
CA THR A 34 -2.33 12.99 -21.74
C THR A 34 -1.70 14.06 -20.85
N SER A 35 -0.74 13.72 -19.99
CA SER A 35 -0.01 14.71 -19.18
C SER A 35 0.86 15.65 -20.01
N PHE A 36 1.14 15.33 -21.28
CA PHE A 36 1.82 16.20 -22.24
C PHE A 36 0.88 16.86 -23.26
N GLN A 37 -0.44 16.69 -23.13
CA GLN A 37 -1.43 17.27 -24.06
C GLN A 37 -2.06 18.52 -23.48
N LEU A 38 -2.36 19.51 -24.34
CA LEU A 38 -3.15 20.68 -23.95
C LEU A 38 -4.60 20.27 -23.61
N ASP A 39 -5.22 20.99 -22.67
CA ASP A 39 -6.63 20.74 -22.26
C ASP A 39 -7.59 20.72 -23.45
N LYS A 40 -7.39 21.62 -24.41
CA LYS A 40 -8.20 21.69 -25.64
C LYS A 40 -8.14 20.40 -26.47
N ALA A 41 -7.00 19.71 -26.48
CA ALA A 41 -6.81 18.45 -27.19
C ALA A 41 -7.49 17.28 -26.45
N LEU A 42 -7.58 17.35 -25.12
CA LEU A 42 -8.28 16.34 -24.31
C LEU A 42 -9.81 16.42 -24.47
N THR A 43 -10.36 17.62 -24.71
CA THR A 43 -11.80 17.84 -24.85
C THR A 43 -12.32 17.83 -26.29
N SER A 44 -11.45 17.72 -27.30
CA SER A 44 -11.82 17.84 -28.72
C SER A 44 -12.48 16.59 -29.32
N GLY A 45 -12.65 15.51 -28.54
CA GLY A 45 -13.32 14.28 -28.97
C GLY A 45 -12.48 13.37 -29.88
N SER A 46 -11.22 13.72 -30.16
CA SER A 46 -10.26 12.88 -30.90
C SER A 46 -9.11 12.42 -29.99
N PRO A 47 -9.36 11.44 -29.10
CA PRO A 47 -8.33 10.90 -28.21
C PRO A 47 -7.15 10.34 -29.02
N SER A 48 -5.96 10.93 -28.85
CA SER A 48 -4.71 10.48 -29.46
C SER A 48 -3.75 9.98 -28.39
N LEU A 49 -3.10 8.84 -28.65
CA LEU A 49 -1.99 8.34 -27.84
C LEU A 49 -0.71 9.15 -28.05
N ILE A 50 -0.59 9.87 -29.17
CA ILE A 50 0.57 10.71 -29.47
C ILE A 50 0.21 12.14 -29.04
N PRO A 51 0.97 12.75 -28.12
CA PRO A 51 0.69 14.10 -27.63
C PRO A 51 0.94 15.13 -28.73
N ALA A 52 -0.14 15.59 -29.35
CA ALA A 52 -0.11 16.59 -30.40
C ALA A 52 -1.28 17.57 -30.21
N PRO A 53 -1.05 18.83 -29.82
CA PRO A 53 0.26 19.46 -29.53
C PRO A 53 0.88 18.99 -28.21
N PHE A 54 2.21 18.89 -28.19
CA PHE A 54 3.00 18.59 -26.99
C PHE A 54 3.18 19.85 -26.11
N THR A 55 3.00 19.70 -24.80
CA THR A 55 3.22 20.78 -23.81
C THR A 55 3.80 20.24 -22.50
N LEU A 56 4.51 21.11 -21.77
CA LEU A 56 5.00 20.88 -20.41
C LEU A 56 4.34 21.83 -19.39
N GLU A 57 3.33 22.60 -19.82
CA GLU A 57 2.64 23.60 -19.01
C GLU A 57 2.04 22.99 -17.73
N HIS A 58 1.46 21.79 -17.82
CA HIS A 58 0.91 21.06 -16.67
C HIS A 58 1.97 20.77 -15.60
N TYR A 59 3.18 20.40 -16.01
CA TYR A 59 4.28 20.15 -15.08
C TYR A 59 4.80 21.44 -14.45
N TYR A 60 4.94 22.50 -15.24
CA TYR A 60 5.30 23.82 -14.72
C TYR A 60 4.28 24.29 -13.68
N ASN A 61 3.00 24.27 -14.02
CA ASN A 61 1.91 24.67 -13.13
C ASN A 61 1.87 23.81 -11.86
N ALA A 62 2.04 22.49 -12.00
CA ALA A 62 2.03 21.58 -10.85
C ALA A 62 3.21 21.84 -9.89
N PHE A 63 4.44 21.93 -10.39
CA PHE A 63 5.62 22.03 -9.54
C PHE A 63 5.91 23.44 -9.05
N ILE A 64 5.64 24.46 -9.87
CA ILE A 64 5.95 25.86 -9.57
C ILE A 64 4.76 26.55 -8.92
N GLU A 65 3.58 26.56 -9.54
CA GLU A 65 2.42 27.29 -9.02
C GLU A 65 1.74 26.56 -7.86
N LYS A 66 1.47 25.26 -8.03
CA LYS A 66 0.76 24.45 -7.03
C LYS A 66 1.68 23.83 -5.98
N GLN A 67 2.99 24.01 -6.12
CA GLN A 67 4.01 23.51 -5.19
C GLN A 67 3.86 22.01 -4.90
N LEU A 68 3.59 21.20 -5.92
CA LEU A 68 3.38 19.75 -5.81
C LEU A 68 4.48 19.04 -5.00
N HIS A 69 5.72 19.55 -5.07
CA HIS A 69 6.84 19.06 -4.28
C HIS A 69 6.56 19.00 -2.76
N ARG A 70 5.79 19.95 -2.21
CA ARG A 70 5.37 19.93 -0.81
C ARG A 70 4.39 18.80 -0.53
N TYR A 71 3.40 18.58 -1.40
CA TYR A 71 2.45 17.48 -1.22
C TYR A 71 3.11 16.11 -1.31
N VAL A 72 4.08 15.96 -2.23
CA VAL A 72 4.91 14.76 -2.33
C VAL A 72 5.71 14.57 -1.05
N TRP A 73 6.34 15.63 -0.53
CA TRP A 73 7.08 15.55 0.73
C TRP A 73 6.20 15.17 1.92
N ASN A 74 5.05 15.81 2.08
CA ASN A 74 4.09 15.49 3.15
C ASN A 74 3.66 14.02 3.06
N SER A 75 3.35 13.54 1.85
CA SER A 75 2.96 12.15 1.62
C SER A 75 4.10 11.17 1.93
N LEU A 76 5.33 11.49 1.55
CA LEU A 76 6.51 10.68 1.86
C LEU A 76 6.75 10.59 3.37
N VAL A 77 6.72 11.73 4.08
CA VAL A 77 6.93 11.76 5.54
C VAL A 77 5.85 10.95 6.25
N VAL A 78 4.58 11.18 5.93
CA VAL A 78 3.45 10.47 6.56
C VAL A 78 3.50 8.99 6.23
N SER A 79 3.67 8.61 4.96
CA SER A 79 3.69 7.19 4.56
C SER A 79 4.86 6.43 5.17
N LEU A 80 6.08 6.97 5.15
CA LEU A 80 7.25 6.31 5.74
C LEU A 80 7.11 6.17 7.25
N ALA A 81 6.69 7.22 7.95
CA ALA A 81 6.48 7.17 9.40
C ALA A 81 5.40 6.16 9.77
N THR A 82 4.26 6.18 9.08
CA THR A 82 3.18 5.20 9.30
C THR A 82 3.65 3.79 8.98
N THR A 83 4.31 3.54 7.85
CA THR A 83 4.80 2.20 7.49
C THR A 83 5.78 1.68 8.53
N PHE A 84 6.72 2.52 8.97
CA PHE A 84 7.66 2.14 10.02
C PHE A 84 6.94 1.77 11.32
N LEU A 85 6.00 2.59 11.78
CA LEU A 85 5.24 2.32 13.01
C LEU A 85 4.34 1.09 12.89
N CYS A 86 3.68 0.90 11.74
CA CYS A 86 2.88 -0.29 11.46
C CYS A 86 3.74 -1.55 11.50
N LEU A 87 4.92 -1.52 10.89
CA LEU A 87 5.84 -2.66 10.92
C LEU A 87 6.34 -2.92 12.34
N PHE A 88 6.75 -1.88 13.05
CA PHE A 88 7.26 -1.99 14.41
C PHE A 88 6.22 -2.59 15.37
N VAL A 89 5.02 -2.01 15.42
CA VAL A 89 3.95 -2.50 16.31
C VAL A 89 3.37 -3.82 15.80
N GLY A 90 3.16 -3.93 14.49
CA GLY A 90 2.57 -5.11 13.85
C GLY A 90 3.47 -6.33 13.96
N SER A 91 4.80 -6.17 13.86
CA SER A 91 5.73 -7.29 14.04
C SER A 91 5.71 -7.82 15.46
N LEU A 92 5.63 -6.94 16.47
CA LEU A 92 5.53 -7.35 17.87
C LEU A 92 4.23 -8.12 18.12
N ALA A 93 3.10 -7.60 17.64
CA ALA A 93 1.80 -8.25 17.78
C ALA A 93 1.75 -9.60 17.04
N ALA A 94 2.22 -9.64 15.79
CA ALA A 94 2.25 -10.84 14.98
C ALA A 94 3.17 -11.91 15.57
N PHE A 95 4.34 -11.52 16.07
CA PHE A 95 5.27 -12.42 16.73
C PHE A 95 4.64 -13.01 17.99
N ALA A 96 4.05 -12.17 18.85
CA ALA A 96 3.37 -12.63 20.06
C ALA A 96 2.24 -13.64 19.74
N LEU A 97 1.42 -13.36 18.73
CA LEU A 97 0.31 -14.23 18.36
C LEU A 97 0.75 -15.54 17.70
N SER A 98 1.83 -15.54 16.93
CA SER A 98 2.33 -16.74 16.24
C SER A 98 3.22 -17.60 17.13
N ARG A 99 4.14 -17.00 17.89
CA ARG A 99 5.20 -17.70 18.64
C ARG A 99 4.91 -17.93 20.10
N LEU A 100 4.10 -17.10 20.74
CA LEU A 100 3.74 -17.31 22.15
C LEU A 100 2.46 -18.16 22.26
N ASN A 101 2.28 -18.81 23.42
CA ASN A 101 1.12 -19.64 23.71
C ASN A 101 -0.12 -18.78 24.04
N VAL A 102 -0.58 -17.98 23.07
CA VAL A 102 -1.77 -17.14 23.19
C VAL A 102 -3.02 -17.97 22.90
N LYS A 103 -3.83 -18.21 23.94
CA LYS A 103 -5.13 -18.88 23.79
C LYS A 103 -6.05 -18.01 22.92
N GLY A 104 -6.69 -18.61 21.92
CA GLY A 104 -7.63 -17.91 21.04
C GLY A 104 -6.99 -16.96 20.02
N ARG A 105 -5.70 -17.11 19.70
CA ARG A 105 -4.95 -16.27 18.75
C ARG A 105 -5.68 -15.98 17.43
N PHE A 106 -6.35 -16.98 16.85
CA PHE A 106 -7.12 -16.80 15.61
C PHE A 106 -8.37 -15.93 15.82
N GLY A 107 -9.04 -16.04 16.97
CA GLY A 107 -10.17 -15.17 17.31
C GLY A 107 -9.73 -13.71 17.49
N ILE A 108 -8.58 -13.48 18.15
CA ILE A 108 -7.99 -12.14 18.29
C ILE A 108 -7.70 -11.53 16.92
N LEU A 109 -7.05 -12.30 16.03
CA LEU A 109 -6.77 -11.85 14.67
C LEU A 109 -8.04 -11.56 13.87
N MET A 110 -9.08 -12.39 13.98
CA MET A 110 -10.36 -12.15 13.33
C MET A 110 -11.01 -10.85 13.82
N VAL A 111 -10.98 -10.56 15.12
CA VAL A 111 -11.51 -9.31 15.68
C VAL A 111 -10.71 -8.12 15.14
N ILE A 112 -9.38 -8.19 15.16
CA ILE A 112 -8.50 -7.14 14.62
C ILE A 112 -8.83 -6.86 13.14
N LEU A 113 -8.95 -7.90 12.31
CA LEU A 113 -9.31 -7.76 10.90
C LEU A 113 -10.73 -7.25 10.69
N SER A 114 -11.68 -7.66 11.53
CA SER A 114 -13.08 -7.24 11.39
C SER A 114 -13.24 -5.73 11.50
N VAL A 115 -12.41 -5.08 12.34
CA VAL A 115 -12.38 -3.60 12.45
C VAL A 115 -11.97 -2.95 11.12
N SER A 116 -11.11 -3.59 10.33
CA SER A 116 -10.69 -3.07 9.01
C SER A 116 -11.78 -3.17 7.93
N MET A 117 -12.81 -3.98 8.16
CA MET A 117 -13.96 -4.08 7.24
C MET A 117 -14.96 -2.92 7.40
N PHE A 118 -14.79 -2.11 8.45
CA PHE A 118 -15.63 -0.94 8.66
C PHE A 118 -15.38 0.10 7.55
N PRO A 119 -16.43 0.70 6.97
CA PRO A 119 -16.27 1.66 5.88
C PRO A 119 -15.47 2.88 6.36
N GLN A 120 -14.28 3.08 5.77
CA GLN A 120 -13.35 4.14 6.16
C GLN A 120 -13.99 5.53 6.09
N ILE A 121 -14.88 5.76 5.12
CA ILE A 121 -15.60 7.03 4.97
C ILE A 121 -16.46 7.37 6.20
N ALA A 122 -17.02 6.36 6.87
CA ALA A 122 -17.83 6.57 8.07
C ALA A 122 -16.98 6.94 9.30
N LEU A 123 -15.66 6.69 9.27
CA LEU A 123 -14.73 7.06 10.33
C LEU A 123 -14.26 8.52 10.24
N VAL A 124 -14.43 9.18 9.09
CA VAL A 124 -13.93 10.55 8.88
C VAL A 124 -14.49 11.54 9.90
N GLY A 125 -15.80 11.52 10.15
CA GLY A 125 -16.44 12.40 11.13
C GLY A 125 -15.92 12.20 12.56
N PRO A 126 -15.95 10.96 13.09
CA PRO A 126 -15.39 10.66 14.40
C PRO A 126 -13.91 11.01 14.53
N LEU A 127 -13.08 10.67 13.54
CA LEU A 127 -11.65 10.99 13.56
C LEU A 127 -11.39 12.50 13.53
N TYR A 128 -12.19 13.26 12.78
CA TYR A 128 -12.13 14.72 12.77
C TYR A 128 -12.42 15.29 14.17
N LEU A 129 -13.46 14.80 14.85
CA LEU A 129 -13.79 15.24 16.22
C LEU A 129 -12.66 14.90 17.21
N VAL A 130 -12.09 13.69 17.12
CA VAL A 130 -10.95 13.28 17.95
C VAL A 130 -9.74 14.20 17.70
N ALA A 131 -9.38 14.45 16.44
CA ALA A 131 -8.27 15.33 16.10
C ALA A 131 -8.51 16.77 16.57
N THR A 132 -9.74 17.27 16.47
CA THR A 132 -10.15 18.60 16.97
C THR A 132 -9.99 18.68 18.49
N ASN A 133 -10.55 17.72 19.22
CA ASN A 133 -10.51 17.70 20.68
C ASN A 133 -9.09 17.56 21.23
N LEU A 134 -8.21 16.87 20.50
CA LEU A 134 -6.80 16.72 20.86
C LEU A 134 -5.92 17.90 20.38
N GLY A 135 -6.48 18.87 19.65
CA GLY A 135 -5.72 19.97 19.06
C GLY A 135 -4.70 19.53 17.99
N LEU A 136 -4.93 18.38 17.36
CA LEU A 136 -4.04 17.77 16.36
C LEU A 136 -4.50 18.04 14.92
N LEU A 137 -5.52 18.87 14.71
CA LEU A 137 -5.96 19.23 13.35
C LEU A 137 -4.81 19.81 12.53
N ASP A 138 -4.81 19.48 11.24
CA ASP A 138 -3.81 19.92 10.26
C ASP A 138 -2.35 19.56 10.60
N THR A 139 -2.16 18.46 11.37
CA THR A 139 -0.82 17.95 11.69
C THR A 139 -0.53 16.60 11.04
N TYR A 140 0.76 16.31 10.79
CA TYR A 140 1.20 14.97 10.38
C TYR A 140 0.86 13.91 11.44
N THR A 141 0.92 14.28 12.72
CA THR A 141 0.64 13.36 13.83
C THR A 141 -0.77 12.77 13.74
N ALA A 142 -1.79 13.60 13.44
CA ALA A 142 -3.15 13.12 13.26
C ALA A 142 -3.27 12.11 12.10
N LEU A 143 -2.63 12.40 10.97
CA LEU A 143 -2.61 11.52 9.81
C LEU A 143 -1.87 10.20 10.11
N ILE A 144 -0.69 10.28 10.73
CA ILE A 144 0.14 9.13 11.05
C ILE A 144 -0.60 8.18 11.99
N ILE A 145 -1.21 8.69 13.06
CA ILE A 145 -1.96 7.87 14.03
C ILE A 145 -3.19 7.24 13.38
N THR A 146 -3.90 8.00 12.55
CA THR A 146 -5.08 7.50 11.83
C THR A 146 -4.70 6.38 10.89
N TYR A 147 -3.70 6.57 10.04
CA TYR A 147 -3.25 5.53 9.11
C TYR A 147 -2.60 4.35 9.81
N LEU A 148 -1.94 4.56 10.95
CA LEU A 148 -1.46 3.47 11.80
C LEU A 148 -2.62 2.60 12.25
N ALA A 149 -3.67 3.18 12.83
CA ALA A 149 -4.84 2.45 13.32
C ALA A 149 -5.54 1.64 12.20
N LEU A 150 -5.62 2.22 11.00
CA LEU A 150 -6.25 1.57 9.84
C LEU A 150 -5.37 0.49 9.20
N GLY A 151 -4.04 0.67 9.17
CA GLY A 151 -3.09 -0.24 8.53
C GLY A 151 -2.64 -1.39 9.41
N LEU A 152 -2.64 -1.22 10.74
CA LEU A 152 -2.14 -2.20 11.69
C LEU A 152 -2.81 -3.59 11.58
N PRO A 153 -4.14 -3.71 11.34
CA PRO A 153 -4.78 -5.02 11.18
C PRO A 153 -4.20 -5.85 10.04
N LEU A 154 -4.03 -5.24 8.86
CA LEU A 154 -3.50 -5.91 7.68
C LEU A 154 -2.03 -6.31 7.90
N VAL A 155 -1.21 -5.40 8.42
CA VAL A 155 0.21 -5.67 8.66
C VAL A 155 0.39 -6.79 9.68
N THR A 156 -0.37 -6.77 10.78
CA THR A 156 -0.33 -7.82 11.79
C THR A 156 -0.73 -9.18 11.21
N TRP A 157 -1.77 -9.21 10.37
CA TRP A 157 -2.23 -10.45 9.74
C TRP A 157 -1.21 -11.04 8.76
N VAL A 158 -0.64 -10.20 7.89
CA VAL A 158 0.37 -10.64 6.91
C VAL A 158 1.62 -11.15 7.63
N LEU A 159 2.11 -10.42 8.63
CA LEU A 159 3.28 -10.83 9.40
C LEU A 159 3.00 -12.08 10.24
N PHE A 160 1.79 -12.24 10.78
CA PHE A 160 1.40 -13.46 11.48
C PHE A 160 1.45 -14.67 10.55
N GLY A 161 0.87 -14.54 9.35
CA GLY A 161 0.91 -15.59 8.33
C GLY A 161 2.33 -15.95 7.92
N PHE A 162 3.19 -14.95 7.72
CA PHE A 162 4.61 -15.15 7.45
C PHE A 162 5.33 -15.86 8.61
N PHE A 163 5.15 -15.39 9.84
CA PHE A 163 5.80 -15.99 11.00
C PHE A 163 5.34 -17.43 11.22
N GLU A 164 4.08 -17.81 11.00
CA GLU A 164 3.67 -19.22 11.10
C GLU A 164 4.37 -20.15 10.09
N THR A 165 4.96 -19.62 9.00
CA THR A 165 5.71 -20.45 8.04
C THR A 165 7.12 -20.82 8.50
N LEU A 166 7.72 -20.11 9.46
CA LEU A 166 9.08 -20.42 9.90
C LEU A 166 9.07 -21.63 10.86
N PRO A 167 10.03 -22.56 10.76
CA PRO A 167 10.13 -23.69 11.70
C PRO A 167 10.24 -23.23 13.16
N ARG A 168 9.61 -23.95 14.09
CA ARG A 168 9.73 -23.67 15.54
C ARG A 168 11.10 -24.03 16.10
N GLU A 169 11.81 -24.95 15.44
CA GLU A 169 13.16 -25.40 15.78
C GLU A 169 14.17 -24.24 15.85
N ILE A 170 13.95 -23.17 15.07
CA ILE A 170 14.82 -21.97 15.10
C ILE A 170 14.68 -21.24 16.44
N ASP A 171 13.45 -21.11 16.96
CA ASP A 171 13.19 -20.47 18.25
C ASP A 171 13.70 -21.34 19.40
N GLU A 172 13.57 -22.67 19.28
CA GLU A 172 14.07 -23.63 20.26
C GLU A 172 15.60 -23.62 20.33
N ALA A 173 16.28 -23.62 19.18
CA ALA A 173 17.74 -23.52 19.10
C ALA A 173 18.24 -22.20 19.74
N ALA A 174 17.60 -21.07 19.42
CA ALA A 174 17.95 -19.78 20.03
C ALA A 174 17.81 -19.80 21.55
N ARG A 175 16.78 -20.46 22.09
CA ARG A 175 16.60 -20.65 23.54
C ARG A 175 17.68 -21.54 24.16
N MET A 176 18.12 -22.58 23.45
CA MET A 176 19.24 -23.42 23.90
C MET A 176 20.57 -22.65 23.94
N ASP A 177 20.76 -21.69 23.03
CA ASP A 177 21.91 -20.77 23.01
C ASP A 177 21.80 -19.65 24.07
N GLY A 178 20.75 -19.62 24.88
CA GLY A 178 20.56 -18.70 26.00
C GLY A 178 19.83 -17.40 25.65
N VAL A 179 19.22 -17.30 24.46
CA VAL A 179 18.37 -16.16 24.09
C VAL A 179 16.99 -16.33 24.74
N SER A 180 16.59 -15.37 25.58
CA SER A 180 15.32 -15.35 26.32
C SER A 180 14.18 -14.67 25.57
#